data_AF-A0A1I6VDT2-F1
#
_entry.id   AF-A0A1I6VDT2-F1
#
_cell.length_a   1.000
_cell.length_b   1.000
_cell.length_c   1.000
_cell.angle_alpha   90.00
_cell.angle_beta   90.00
_cell.angle_gamma   90.00
#
_symmetry.space_group_name_H-M   'P 1'
#
loop_
_entity.id
_entity.type
_entity.pdbx_description
1 polymer ?
#
loop_
_entity_poly.entity_id
_entity_poly.type
_entity_poly.pdbx_seq_one_letter_code
_entity_poly.pdbx_strand_id
1 'polypeptide(L)'
;MSGPAQVPQAIWRGDDTPPLVWGFGAIGASEIPAGAEFRLEITWRVLGPGPAFAGLAADGSITATSPDGGLAVDQPSGTVTWSYTVDQSAGIPLGAVARYALRCLAGGHTQVWVYGPLKVRGAA
;
A
#
# COMPACT_ATOMS: atom_id res chain seq x y z
N MET A 1 -16.54 4.18 17.03
CA MET A 1 -15.57 4.21 15.91
C MET A 1 -14.77 2.93 15.97
N SER A 2 -14.99 1.99 15.05
CA SER A 2 -14.11 0.83 14.90
C SER A 2 -12.75 1.32 14.40
N GLY A 3 -11.66 0.78 14.95
CA GLY A 3 -10.31 1.16 14.53
C GLY A 3 -10.01 0.78 13.07
N PRO A 4 -8.88 1.24 12.52
CA PRO A 4 -8.49 0.93 11.15
C PRO A 4 -8.41 -0.59 10.93
N ALA A 5 -8.92 -1.06 9.79
CA ALA A 5 -8.92 -2.46 9.46
C ALA A 5 -7.48 -2.96 9.22
N GLN A 6 -7.18 -4.17 9.69
CA GLN A 6 -5.94 -4.85 9.33
C GLN A 6 -6.22 -5.85 8.20
N VAL A 7 -5.66 -5.62 7.01
CA VAL A 7 -5.91 -6.46 5.84
C VAL A 7 -4.57 -6.93 5.26
N PRO A 8 -4.31 -8.25 5.12
CA PRO A 8 -3.12 -8.72 4.42
C PRO A 8 -3.21 -8.48 2.92
N GLN A 9 -2.11 -8.08 2.29
CA GLN A 9 -2.03 -7.83 0.84
C GLN A 9 -0.89 -8.58 0.19
N ALA A 10 -0.95 -8.79 -1.13
CA ALA A 10 0.13 -9.42 -1.86
C ALA A 10 0.36 -8.81 -3.25
N ILE A 11 1.64 -8.75 -3.64
CA ILE A 11 2.10 -8.30 -4.97
C ILE A 11 3.21 -9.22 -5.46
N TRP A 12 3.59 -9.08 -6.73
CA TRP A 12 4.72 -9.78 -7.35
C TRP A 12 5.91 -8.84 -7.50
N ARG A 13 7.10 -9.32 -7.12
CA ARG A 13 8.36 -8.57 -7.20
C ARG A 13 8.84 -8.47 -8.64
N GLY A 14 9.16 -7.26 -9.09
CA GLY A 14 9.64 -7.03 -10.46
C GLY A 14 8.54 -7.12 -11.52
N ASP A 15 7.28 -7.02 -11.08
CA ASP A 15 6.09 -6.95 -11.93
C ASP A 15 5.40 -5.60 -11.68
N ASP A 16 4.49 -5.20 -12.56
CA ASP A 16 3.55 -4.07 -12.43
C ASP A 16 2.10 -4.49 -12.72
N THR A 17 1.87 -5.79 -12.93
CA THR A 17 0.56 -6.35 -13.27
C THR A 17 0.19 -7.59 -12.41
N PRO A 18 -1.10 -7.77 -12.05
CA PRO A 18 -2.14 -6.74 -12.05
C PRO A 18 -1.85 -5.67 -10.99
N PRO A 19 -2.46 -4.46 -11.09
CA PRO A 19 -2.38 -3.48 -10.01
C PRO A 19 -2.95 -4.06 -8.72
N LEU A 20 -2.47 -3.55 -7.59
CA LEU A 20 -3.01 -3.96 -6.30
C LEU A 20 -4.35 -3.25 -6.07
N VAL A 21 -5.43 -4.01 -6.02
CA VAL A 21 -6.79 -3.50 -5.85
C VAL A 21 -7.34 -3.92 -4.49
N TRP A 22 -7.91 -2.97 -3.77
CA TRP A 22 -8.58 -3.17 -2.50
C TRP A 22 -10.03 -2.70 -2.61
N GLY A 23 -10.98 -3.55 -2.23
CA GLY A 23 -12.36 -3.16 -2.02
C GLY A 23 -12.65 -3.06 -0.53
N PHE A 24 -13.02 -1.88 -0.05
CA PHE A 24 -13.49 -1.69 1.33
C PHE A 24 -15.03 -1.70 1.42
N GLY A 25 -15.70 -1.78 0.26
CA GLY A 25 -17.16 -1.70 0.14
C GLY A 25 -17.72 -0.34 0.52
N ALA A 26 -19.05 -0.20 0.43
CA ALA A 26 -19.76 1.03 0.80
C ALA A 26 -19.56 1.45 2.28
N ILE A 27 -19.06 0.53 3.11
CA ILE A 27 -18.87 0.71 4.56
C ILE A 27 -17.69 1.67 4.88
N GLY A 28 -16.88 2.04 3.89
CA GLY A 28 -15.90 3.13 4.01
C GLY A 28 -16.23 4.38 3.18
N ALA A 29 -17.07 4.25 2.14
CA ALA A 29 -17.38 5.33 1.19
C ALA A 29 -18.08 6.53 1.86
N SER A 30 -19.03 6.26 2.77
CA SER A 30 -19.76 7.30 3.50
C SER A 30 -18.89 8.06 4.51
N GLU A 31 -17.71 7.56 4.84
CA GLU A 31 -16.77 8.16 5.78
C GLU A 31 -15.60 8.88 5.09
N ILE A 32 -15.50 8.83 3.75
CA ILE A 32 -14.49 9.59 3.01
C ILE A 32 -14.95 11.04 2.90
N PRO A 33 -14.22 12.01 3.45
CA PRO A 33 -14.55 13.41 3.25
C PRO A 33 -14.42 13.79 1.78
N ALA A 34 -15.32 14.64 1.28
CA ALA A 34 -15.19 15.20 -0.06
C ALA A 34 -13.85 15.93 -0.20
N GLY A 35 -13.13 15.67 -1.29
CA GLY A 35 -11.79 16.22 -1.52
C GLY A 35 -10.67 15.59 -0.66
N ALA A 36 -10.92 14.44 -0.02
CA ALA A 36 -9.87 13.70 0.68
C ALA A 36 -8.78 13.21 -0.28
N GLU A 37 -7.54 13.43 0.11
CA GLU A 37 -6.36 12.84 -0.52
C GLU A 37 -6.01 11.53 0.19
N PHE A 38 -5.45 10.59 -0.56
CA PHE A 38 -4.99 9.33 -0.01
C PHE A 38 -3.50 9.17 -0.22
N ARG A 39 -2.84 8.63 0.81
CA ARG A 39 -1.43 8.27 0.77
C ARG A 39 -1.25 6.83 1.20
N LEU A 40 -0.66 6.02 0.32
CA LEU A 40 -0.17 4.70 0.65
C LEU A 40 1.30 4.81 1.03
N GLU A 41 1.65 4.29 2.20
CA GLU A 41 3.02 4.18 2.68
C GLU A 41 3.37 2.71 2.82
N ILE A 42 4.40 2.24 2.13
CA ILE A 42 4.97 0.90 2.28
C ILE A 42 6.33 1.07 2.93
N THR A 43 6.62 0.29 3.96
CA THR A 43 7.88 0.38 4.72
C THR A 43 8.42 -1.01 5.03
N TRP A 44 9.74 -1.13 5.06
CA TRP A 44 10.44 -2.32 5.50
C TRP A 44 11.75 -1.96 6.19
N ARG A 45 12.23 -2.87 7.03
CA ARG A 45 13.56 -2.80 7.62
C ARG A 45 14.39 -4.00 7.25
N VAL A 46 15.65 -3.77 6.90
CA VAL A 46 16.65 -4.80 6.67
C VAL A 46 17.23 -5.20 8.03
N LEU A 47 16.84 -6.37 8.50
CA LEU A 47 17.23 -6.87 9.84
C LEU A 47 18.55 -7.67 9.82
N GLY A 48 19.17 -7.83 8.66
CA GLY A 48 20.41 -8.59 8.47
C GLY A 48 20.47 -9.25 7.10
N PRO A 49 21.55 -9.99 6.81
CA PRO A 49 21.65 -10.77 5.59
C PRO A 49 20.60 -11.88 5.60
N GLY A 50 19.87 -12.03 4.48
CA GLY A 50 18.88 -13.09 4.33
C GLY A 50 18.25 -13.09 2.95
N PRO A 51 17.63 -14.22 2.54
CA PRO A 51 17.08 -14.37 1.19
C PRO A 51 15.97 -13.36 0.86
N ALA A 52 15.22 -12.92 1.88
CA ALA A 52 14.20 -11.88 1.73
C ALA A 52 14.76 -10.51 1.33
N PHE A 53 16.01 -10.21 1.73
CA PHE A 53 16.68 -8.92 1.54
C PHE A 53 17.77 -8.98 0.47
N ALA A 54 17.89 -10.08 -0.27
CA ALA A 54 18.92 -10.24 -1.28
C ALA A 54 18.83 -9.12 -2.34
N GLY A 55 19.92 -8.35 -2.47
CA GLY A 55 20.00 -7.20 -3.37
C GLY A 55 19.46 -5.88 -2.80
N LEU A 56 18.99 -5.85 -1.54
CA LEU A 56 18.59 -4.63 -0.85
C LEU A 56 19.72 -4.15 0.06
N ALA A 57 20.09 -2.87 -0.09
CA ALA A 57 21.21 -2.28 0.64
C ALA A 57 20.80 -1.62 1.98
N ALA A 58 19.53 -1.28 2.17
CA ALA A 58 19.05 -0.55 3.34
C ALA A 58 17.53 -0.72 3.57
N ASP A 59 17.08 -0.27 4.74
CA ASP A 59 15.68 0.05 5.01
C ASP A 59 15.10 0.91 3.89
N GLY A 60 13.81 0.79 3.64
CA GLY A 60 13.19 1.53 2.56
C GLY A 60 11.73 1.81 2.78
N SER A 61 11.25 2.77 2.00
CA SER A 61 9.86 3.15 1.96
C SER A 61 9.43 3.53 0.55
N ILE A 62 8.20 3.21 0.20
CA ILE A 62 7.54 3.69 -1.00
C ILE A 62 6.31 4.50 -0.58
N THR A 63 6.09 5.60 -1.27
CA THR A 63 4.89 6.43 -1.09
C THR A 63 4.18 6.57 -2.42
N ALA A 64 2.88 6.30 -2.42
CA ALA A 64 1.99 6.58 -3.55
C ALA A 64 0.86 7.49 -3.06
N THR A 65 0.49 8.47 -3.87
CA THR A 65 -0.52 9.48 -3.52
C THR A 65 -1.61 9.54 -4.57
N SER A 66 -2.83 9.81 -4.13
CA SER A 66 -3.95 10.07 -5.03
C SER A 66 -4.10 11.57 -5.28
N PRO A 67 -4.40 12.04 -6.51
CA PRO A 67 -4.66 11.24 -7.72
C PRO A 67 -3.43 10.91 -8.59
N ASP A 68 -2.32 11.64 -8.48
CA ASP A 68 -1.27 11.63 -9.52
C ASP A 68 -0.09 10.65 -9.28
N GLY A 69 -0.04 10.01 -8.11
CA GLY A 69 1.09 9.19 -7.65
C GLY A 69 0.89 7.68 -7.80
N GLY A 70 0.10 7.24 -8.79
CA GLY A 70 -0.21 5.82 -9.03
C GLY A 70 -1.21 5.21 -8.07
N LEU A 71 -1.87 6.03 -7.23
CA LEU A 71 -2.93 5.61 -6.32
C LEU A 71 -4.27 6.22 -6.75
N ALA A 72 -5.19 5.39 -7.21
CA ALA A 72 -6.55 5.81 -7.53
C ALA A 72 -7.50 5.40 -6.40
N VAL A 73 -8.44 6.28 -6.06
CA VAL A 73 -9.50 6.00 -5.08
C VAL A 73 -10.85 6.30 -5.71
N ASP A 74 -11.65 5.26 -5.89
CA ASP A 74 -13.05 5.36 -6.26
C ASP A 74 -13.89 5.41 -4.98
N GLN A 75 -14.22 6.64 -4.56
CA GLN A 75 -14.98 6.91 -3.34
C GLN A 75 -16.35 6.22 -3.35
N PRO A 76 -17.18 6.31 -4.42
CA PRO A 76 -18.47 5.62 -4.49
C PRO A 76 -18.42 4.12 -4.15
N SER A 77 -17.44 3.38 -4.69
CA SER A 77 -17.32 1.95 -4.46
C SER A 77 -16.48 1.59 -3.23
N GLY A 78 -15.74 2.56 -2.68
CA GLY A 78 -14.72 2.32 -1.67
C GLY A 78 -13.56 1.48 -2.20
N THR A 79 -13.27 1.58 -3.51
CA THR A 79 -12.18 0.86 -4.15
C THR A 79 -10.94 1.72 -4.20
N VAL A 80 -9.81 1.15 -3.80
CA VAL A 80 -8.50 1.78 -3.93
C VAL A 80 -7.69 0.90 -4.87
N THR A 81 -6.93 1.52 -5.76
CA THR A 81 -6.06 0.85 -6.72
C THR A 81 -4.68 1.46 -6.67
N TRP A 82 -3.65 0.66 -6.45
CA TRP A 82 -2.25 1.08 -6.58
C TRP A 82 -1.61 0.41 -7.79
N SER A 83 -1.35 1.24 -8.80
CA SER A 83 -0.61 0.89 -10.01
C SER A 83 0.88 1.05 -9.75
N TYR A 84 1.45 0.09 -9.02
CA TYR A 84 2.87 0.08 -8.71
C TYR A 84 3.71 -0.17 -9.96
N THR A 85 4.92 0.38 -10.00
CA THR A 85 5.88 0.10 -11.08
C THR A 85 6.72 -1.15 -10.79
N VAL A 86 7.34 -1.69 -11.84
CA VAL A 86 8.34 -2.77 -11.74
C VAL A 86 9.45 -2.39 -10.75
N ASP A 87 9.95 -1.15 -10.81
CA ASP A 87 11.00 -0.68 -9.91
C ASP A 87 10.52 -0.61 -8.45
N GLN A 88 9.29 -0.12 -8.23
CA GLN A 88 8.68 -0.08 -6.90
C GLN A 88 8.54 -1.50 -6.34
N SER A 89 8.00 -2.44 -7.11
CA SER A 89 7.82 -3.81 -6.63
C SER A 89 9.16 -4.53 -6.43
N ALA A 90 10.15 -4.31 -7.31
CA ALA A 90 11.50 -4.86 -7.21
C ALA A 90 12.26 -4.37 -5.95
N GLY A 91 11.99 -3.13 -5.52
CA GLY A 91 12.58 -2.52 -4.33
C GLY A 91 12.05 -3.07 -3.01
N ILE A 92 10.92 -3.79 -3.00
CA ILE A 92 10.33 -4.32 -1.76
C ILE A 92 10.87 -5.73 -1.48
N PRO A 93 11.27 -6.04 -0.22
CA PRO A 93 11.75 -7.37 0.15
C PRO A 93 10.69 -8.46 -0.05
N LEU A 94 11.16 -9.66 -0.41
CA LEU A 94 10.30 -10.84 -0.55
C LEU A 94 9.70 -11.27 0.80
N GLY A 95 8.54 -11.91 0.74
CA GLY A 95 7.81 -12.41 1.91
C GLY A 95 6.96 -11.33 2.59
N ALA A 96 6.51 -11.61 3.81
CA ALA A 96 5.63 -10.73 4.60
C ALA A 96 6.41 -9.80 5.53
N VAL A 97 7.51 -9.21 5.02
CA VAL A 97 8.41 -8.34 5.79
C VAL A 97 7.97 -6.88 5.69
N ALA A 98 7.47 -6.48 4.53
CA ALA A 98 6.96 -5.13 4.33
C ALA A 98 5.62 -4.92 5.03
N ARG A 99 5.39 -3.69 5.48
CA ARG A 99 4.10 -3.23 6.01
C ARG A 99 3.60 -2.07 5.18
N TYR A 100 2.30 -2.02 4.98
CA TYR A 100 1.65 -0.90 4.33
C TYR A 100 0.69 -0.19 5.29
N ALA A 101 0.48 1.10 5.07
CA ALA A 101 -0.55 1.91 5.69
C ALA A 101 -1.17 2.83 4.63
N LEU A 102 -2.49 2.76 4.47
CA LEU A 102 -3.27 3.72 3.71
C LEU A 102 -3.76 4.81 4.66
N ARG A 103 -3.44 6.05 4.35
CA ARG A 103 -3.82 7.23 5.12
C ARG A 103 -4.78 8.08 4.30
N CYS A 104 -5.82 8.56 4.97
CA CYS A 104 -6.72 9.58 4.46
C CYS A 104 -6.27 10.95 5.01
N LEU A 105 -6.12 11.93 4.12
CA LEU A 105 -5.75 13.30 4.41
C LEU A 105 -6.92 14.19 4.02
N ALA A 106 -7.58 14.78 5.01
CA ALA A 106 -8.74 15.64 4.78
C ALA A 106 -8.82 16.72 5.85
N GLY A 107 -9.11 17.97 5.42
CA GLY A 107 -9.30 19.09 6.34
C GLY A 107 -8.13 19.36 7.29
N GLY A 108 -6.89 19.06 6.88
CA GLY A 108 -5.69 19.19 7.71
C GLY A 108 -5.44 18.05 8.70
N HIS A 109 -6.28 17.02 8.71
CA HIS A 109 -6.12 15.84 9.55
C HIS A 109 -5.61 14.65 8.74
N THR A 110 -4.75 13.84 9.36
CA THR A 110 -4.29 12.56 8.78
C THR A 110 -4.78 11.42 9.65
N GLN A 111 -5.52 10.49 9.05
CA GLN A 111 -6.02 9.28 9.73
C GLN A 111 -5.54 8.02 9.00
N VAL A 112 -5.08 7.02 9.76
CA VAL A 112 -4.82 5.68 9.21
C VAL A 112 -6.16 5.00 8.99
N TRP A 113 -6.34 4.46 7.79
CA TRP A 113 -7.60 3.89 7.34
C TRP A 113 -7.54 2.36 7.28
N VAL A 114 -6.51 1.84 6.63
CA VAL A 114 -6.18 0.41 6.61
C VAL A 114 -4.68 0.27 6.69
N TYR A 115 -4.23 -0.82 7.31
CA TYR A 115 -2.82 -1.16 7.34
C TYR A 115 -2.66 -2.67 7.38
N GLY A 116 -1.46 -3.16 7.17
CA GLY A 116 -1.24 -4.59 7.26
C GLY A 116 0.11 -5.03 6.72
N PRO A 117 0.39 -6.35 6.82
CA PRO A 117 1.53 -6.93 6.14
C PRO A 117 1.29 -6.90 4.63
N LEU A 118 2.34 -6.56 3.88
CA LEU A 118 2.41 -6.72 2.43
C LEU A 118 3.31 -7.92 2.13
N LYS A 119 2.71 -8.98 1.60
CA LYS A 119 3.41 -10.20 1.17
C LYS A 119 3.90 -10.04 -0.27
N VAL A 120 5.19 -9.89 -0.45
CA VAL A 120 5.79 -9.87 -1.80
C VAL A 120 6.17 -11.28 -2.22
N ARG A 121 5.72 -11.69 -3.40
CA ARG A 121 6.04 -12.99 -4.00
C ARG A 121 7.14 -12.81 -5.05
N GLY A 122 8.02 -13.81 -5.20
CA GLY A 122 8.94 -13.82 -6.33
C GLY A 122 8.17 -14.08 -7.63
N ALA A 123 8.62 -13.52 -8.75
CA ALA A 123 8.05 -13.84 -10.06
C ALA A 123 7.99 -15.37 -10.26
N ALA A 124 6.88 -15.85 -10.82
CA ALA A 124 6.67 -17.25 -11.17
C ALA A 124 7.44 -17.62 -12.44
#